data_AF-A0A2V8X7Y7-F1
#
_entry.id   AF-A0A2V8X7Y7-F1
#
_cell.length_a   1.000
_cell.length_b   1.000
_cell.length_c   1.000
_cell.angle_alpha   90.00
_cell.angle_beta   90.00
_cell.angle_gamma   90.00
#
_symmetry.space_group_name_H-M   'P 1'
#
loop_
_entity.id
_entity.type
_entity.pdbx_description
1 polymer ?
#
loop_
_entity_poly.entity_id
_entity_poly.type
_entity_poly.pdbx_seq_one_letter_code
_entity_poly.pdbx_strand_id
1 'polypeptide(L)'
;MTTCVLVAFFSSLALVSGYRPRQEQKFEYAKQAELDSAGNIYVSSDEGKLIKMAEAGHCLEVRVANDRQTVACTVSRSEKGEEASQSLRLEIYLKNGRRTLIETESPILDWHFWNDGQQIAVCSAQSQSTETCRLYDASSAHLIQQITPPLDEGLLPEWAKSPGQVQDESVPLSEALSQERTKWIAKVLRQIGKIKPGMKREDLVKVFSAEGGLSNRFQRTYVYRECPYIKVNVRFTAASNQENALGEDPNDIIESISQPYLAWCIVD
;
A
#
# COMPACT_ATOMS: atom_id res chain seq x y z
N MET A 1 38.89 -57.11 44.69
CA MET A 1 38.05 -57.72 45.75
C MET A 1 36.68 -57.05 45.66
N THR A 2 35.75 -57.72 44.95
CA THR A 2 34.50 -58.29 45.52
C THR A 2 33.41 -57.20 45.61
N THR A 3 32.21 -57.28 45.04
CA THR A 3 31.46 -58.40 44.46
C THR A 3 30.34 -57.80 43.59
N CYS A 4 30.04 -58.48 42.49
CA CYS A 4 28.88 -58.30 41.65
C CYS A 4 27.64 -58.88 42.37
N VAL A 5 26.50 -58.17 42.38
CA VAL A 5 25.18 -58.78 42.65
C VAL A 5 24.16 -58.24 41.65
N LEU A 6 23.81 -59.10 40.70
CA LEU A 6 22.63 -59.09 39.87
C LEU A 6 21.45 -59.66 40.68
N VAL A 7 20.30 -58.99 40.70
CA VAL A 7 19.01 -59.61 41.04
C VAL A 7 17.95 -59.17 40.05
N ALA A 8 17.10 -60.14 39.74
CA ALA A 8 16.27 -60.30 38.57
C ALA A 8 14.99 -59.43 38.52
N PHE A 9 14.51 -59.36 37.28
CA PHE A 9 13.19 -58.94 36.83
C PHE A 9 12.03 -59.52 37.65
N PHE A 10 11.06 -58.67 37.97
CA PHE A 10 9.65 -59.06 38.04
C PHE A 10 8.81 -58.11 37.20
N SER A 11 8.20 -58.69 36.17
CA SER A 11 7.20 -58.08 35.32
C SER A 11 5.97 -57.68 36.14
N SER A 12 5.46 -56.48 35.91
CA SER A 12 4.06 -56.14 36.21
C SER A 12 3.55 -55.24 35.08
N LEU A 13 2.72 -55.84 34.22
CA LEU A 13 1.84 -55.14 33.30
C LEU A 13 0.84 -54.33 34.14
N ALA A 14 0.95 -53.01 34.12
CA ALA A 14 -0.15 -52.12 34.48
C ALA A 14 -0.62 -51.42 33.21
N LEU A 15 -1.75 -51.89 32.67
CA LEU A 15 -2.56 -51.15 31.72
C LEU A 15 -3.11 -49.92 32.44
N VAL A 16 -2.42 -48.78 32.30
CA VAL A 16 -2.96 -47.48 32.68
C VAL A 16 -3.41 -46.80 31.40
N SER A 17 -4.73 -46.80 31.19
CA SER A 17 -5.41 -45.88 30.29
C SER A 17 -5.28 -44.46 30.84
N GLY A 18 -4.11 -43.86 30.63
CA GLY A 18 -3.84 -42.47 30.94
C GLY A 18 -4.31 -41.58 29.80
N TYR A 19 -5.44 -40.91 30.02
CA TYR A 19 -5.88 -39.71 29.30
C TYR A 19 -4.71 -38.90 28.73
N ARG A 20 -4.68 -38.71 27.41
CA ARG A 20 -3.83 -37.72 26.75
C ARG A 20 -4.50 -36.37 26.98
N PRO A 21 -3.96 -35.44 27.80
CA PRO A 21 -4.52 -34.10 27.88
C PRO A 21 -4.38 -33.49 26.48
N ARG A 22 -5.54 -33.08 25.96
CA ARG A 22 -5.70 -32.16 24.82
C ARG A 22 -4.65 -31.06 25.00
N GLN A 23 -3.80 -30.85 23.99
CA GLN A 23 -2.89 -29.70 23.98
C GLN A 23 -3.73 -28.44 24.22
N GLU A 24 -3.65 -27.91 25.43
CA GLU A 24 -4.01 -26.52 25.68
C GLU A 24 -3.05 -25.71 24.83
N GLN A 25 -3.60 -25.15 23.75
CA GLN A 25 -2.98 -24.10 22.97
C GLN A 25 -2.47 -23.06 23.96
N LYS A 26 -1.15 -22.97 24.09
CA LYS A 26 -0.49 -21.83 24.75
C LYS A 26 -1.01 -20.59 24.02
N PHE A 27 -1.87 -19.83 24.68
CA PHE A 27 -2.23 -18.50 24.25
C PHE A 27 -0.94 -17.66 24.31
N GLU A 28 -0.31 -17.44 23.16
CA GLU A 28 0.66 -16.35 23.03
C GLU A 28 -0.06 -15.06 23.42
N TYR A 29 0.54 -14.33 24.37
CA TYR A 29 -0.01 -13.05 24.82
C TYR A 29 0.26 -12.00 23.73
N ALA A 30 -0.75 -11.69 22.94
CA ALA A 30 -0.66 -10.64 21.96
C ALA A 30 -0.93 -9.28 22.63
N LYS A 31 0.06 -8.38 22.56
CA LYS A 31 -0.08 -6.97 22.95
C LYS A 31 -0.52 -6.09 21.78
N GLN A 32 -1.00 -6.68 20.70
CA GLN A 32 -1.49 -5.97 19.52
C GLN A 32 -2.62 -6.75 18.86
N ALA A 33 -3.42 -6.04 18.07
CA ALA A 33 -4.34 -6.62 17.12
C ALA A 33 -3.57 -7.35 16.01
N GLU A 34 -4.17 -8.42 15.50
CA GLU A 34 -3.54 -9.32 14.54
C GLU A 34 -4.49 -9.66 13.40
N LEU A 35 -3.89 -9.80 12.21
CA LEU A 35 -4.50 -10.37 11.03
C LEU A 35 -3.82 -11.70 10.77
N ASP A 36 -4.57 -12.80 10.80
CA ASP A 36 -3.98 -14.09 10.46
C ASP A 36 -3.81 -14.25 8.94
N SER A 37 -3.13 -15.31 8.52
CA SER A 37 -2.88 -15.58 7.09
C SER A 37 -4.16 -15.83 6.27
N ALA A 38 -5.28 -16.12 6.93
CA ALA A 38 -6.57 -16.25 6.27
C ALA A 38 -7.30 -14.90 6.15
N GLY A 39 -6.83 -13.85 6.83
CA GLY A 39 -7.47 -12.53 6.86
C GLY A 39 -8.53 -12.39 7.96
N ASN A 40 -8.53 -13.27 8.97
CA ASN A 40 -9.37 -13.06 10.15
C ASN A 40 -8.78 -11.95 11.02
N ILE A 41 -9.65 -11.17 11.65
CA ILE A 41 -9.26 -10.04 12.51
C ILE A 41 -9.33 -10.48 13.97
N TYR A 42 -8.26 -10.23 14.71
CA TYR A 42 -8.19 -10.43 16.16
C TYR A 42 -7.77 -9.14 16.86
N VAL A 43 -8.30 -8.90 18.05
CA VAL A 43 -7.89 -7.81 18.96
C VAL A 43 -7.49 -8.37 20.32
N SER A 44 -6.66 -7.65 21.07
CA SER A 44 -6.24 -8.08 22.40
C SER A 44 -7.32 -7.84 23.46
N SER A 45 -7.44 -8.74 24.42
CA SER A 45 -8.17 -8.51 25.68
C SER A 45 -7.30 -7.78 26.72
N ASP A 46 -7.88 -7.41 27.86
CA ASP A 46 -7.14 -6.84 28.99
C ASP A 46 -6.14 -7.83 29.59
N GLU A 47 -6.43 -9.12 29.45
CA GLU A 47 -5.53 -10.22 29.83
C GLU A 47 -4.50 -10.55 28.73
N GLY A 48 -4.51 -9.85 27.59
CA GLY A 48 -3.63 -10.11 26.45
C GLY A 48 -3.99 -11.33 25.60
N LYS A 49 -5.20 -11.87 25.75
CA LYS A 49 -5.72 -12.95 24.89
C LYS A 49 -6.25 -12.38 23.59
N LEU A 50 -6.04 -13.08 22.47
CA LEU A 50 -6.65 -12.72 21.20
C LEU A 50 -8.15 -13.04 21.20
N ILE A 51 -8.95 -12.06 20.84
CA ILE A 51 -10.40 -12.16 20.63
C ILE A 51 -10.64 -12.02 19.13
N LYS A 52 -11.25 -13.04 18.52
CA LYS A 52 -11.64 -13.00 17.11
C LYS A 52 -12.82 -12.04 16.92
N MET A 53 -12.66 -11.09 16.01
CA MET A 53 -13.62 -10.02 15.75
C MET A 53 -14.36 -10.19 14.42
N ALA A 54 -13.66 -10.67 13.40
CA ALA A 54 -14.23 -10.89 12.07
C ALA A 54 -13.57 -12.07 11.36
N GLU A 55 -14.34 -12.68 10.46
CA GLU A 55 -13.89 -13.74 9.57
C GLU A 55 -13.24 -13.16 8.31
N ALA A 56 -12.39 -13.97 7.67
CA ALA A 56 -11.89 -13.72 6.33
C ALA A 56 -13.03 -13.38 5.34
N GLY A 57 -12.85 -12.32 4.56
CA GLY A 57 -13.83 -11.89 3.55
C GLY A 57 -15.01 -11.08 4.10
N HIS A 58 -15.10 -10.85 5.42
CA HIS A 58 -16.07 -9.91 6.00
C HIS A 58 -15.76 -8.46 5.60
N CYS A 59 -14.48 -8.11 5.61
CA CYS A 59 -13.99 -6.77 5.33
C CYS A 59 -13.52 -6.67 3.87
N LEU A 60 -13.86 -5.56 3.21
CA LEU A 60 -13.37 -5.21 1.88
C LEU A 60 -11.96 -4.61 1.97
N GLU A 61 -11.76 -3.70 2.91
CA GLU A 61 -10.49 -3.04 3.19
C GLU A 61 -10.29 -3.01 4.70
N VAL A 62 -9.11 -3.40 5.18
CA VAL A 62 -8.75 -3.40 6.60
C VAL A 62 -7.55 -2.50 6.82
N ARG A 63 -7.60 -1.66 7.86
CA ARG A 63 -6.43 -0.90 8.35
C ARG A 63 -6.28 -1.12 9.85
N VAL A 64 -5.02 -1.14 10.29
CA VAL A 64 -4.64 -1.19 11.71
C VAL A 64 -4.14 0.18 12.11
N ALA A 65 -4.63 0.70 13.22
CA ALA A 65 -4.19 1.98 13.75
C ALA A 65 -2.76 1.91 14.31
N ASN A 66 -2.14 3.08 14.49
CA ASN A 66 -0.78 3.19 15.02
C ASN A 66 -0.65 2.71 16.48
N ASP A 67 -1.72 2.77 17.28
CA ASP A 67 -1.79 2.16 18.62
C ASP A 67 -1.64 0.62 18.60
N ARG A 68 -1.72 0.00 17.42
CA ARG A 68 -1.71 -1.44 17.17
C ARG A 68 -2.78 -2.21 17.93
N GLN A 69 -3.82 -1.55 18.42
CA GLN A 69 -4.89 -2.11 19.24
C GLN A 69 -6.27 -1.87 18.62
N THR A 70 -6.35 -0.92 17.70
CA THR A 70 -7.56 -0.58 16.98
C THR A 70 -7.45 -1.03 15.54
N VAL A 71 -8.46 -1.75 15.06
CA VAL A 71 -8.58 -2.19 13.66
C VAL A 71 -9.88 -1.66 13.13
N ALA A 72 -9.89 -1.10 11.94
CA ALA A 72 -11.12 -0.72 11.27
C ALA A 72 -11.19 -1.36 9.90
N CYS A 73 -12.41 -1.58 9.43
CA CYS A 73 -12.61 -2.13 8.11
C CYS A 73 -13.91 -1.68 7.47
N THR A 74 -13.90 -1.55 6.14
CA THR A 74 -15.10 -1.29 5.37
C THR A 74 -15.85 -2.58 5.09
N VAL A 75 -17.17 -2.53 5.18
CA VAL A 75 -18.05 -3.67 4.92
C VAL A 75 -19.07 -3.30 3.84
N SER A 76 -19.39 -4.25 2.97
CA SER A 76 -20.44 -4.06 1.97
C SER A 76 -21.82 -4.06 2.63
N ARG A 77 -22.73 -3.24 2.11
CA ARG A 77 -24.15 -3.31 2.45
C ARG A 77 -24.82 -4.35 1.56
N SER A 78 -24.51 -5.64 1.73
CA SER A 78 -25.24 -6.69 1.01
C SER A 78 -26.46 -7.10 1.82
N GLU A 79 -27.59 -6.44 1.55
CA GLU A 79 -28.88 -7.12 1.68
C GLU A 79 -29.07 -7.94 0.41
N LYS A 80 -29.38 -9.24 0.57
CA LYS A 80 -29.52 -10.22 -0.51
C LYS A 80 -30.28 -9.64 -1.72
N GLY A 81 -29.60 -9.35 -2.83
CA GLY A 81 -30.27 -9.30 -4.14
C GLY A 81 -29.79 -8.31 -5.21
N GLU A 82 -29.05 -7.24 -4.91
CA GLU A 82 -28.68 -6.24 -5.93
C GLU A 82 -27.19 -5.88 -5.89
N GLU A 83 -26.67 -5.49 -7.06
CA GLU A 83 -25.26 -5.36 -7.40
C GLU A 83 -24.43 -4.62 -6.33
N ALA A 84 -23.48 -5.37 -5.77
CA ALA A 84 -22.48 -4.88 -4.83
C ALA A 84 -21.50 -3.93 -5.54
N SER A 85 -21.25 -2.74 -4.99
CA SER A 85 -20.00 -1.99 -5.26
C SER A 85 -19.66 -0.86 -4.31
N GLN A 86 -20.46 -0.55 -3.27
CA GLN A 86 -20.19 0.63 -2.44
C GLN A 86 -20.15 0.31 -0.94
N SER A 87 -19.01 0.57 -0.31
CA SER A 87 -18.86 0.55 1.14
C SER A 87 -19.52 1.79 1.74
N LEU A 88 -20.59 1.58 2.52
CA LEU A 88 -21.35 2.62 3.22
C LEU A 88 -21.16 2.57 4.73
N ARG A 89 -20.29 1.66 5.19
CA ARG A 89 -20.23 1.26 6.59
C ARG A 89 -18.81 0.90 6.95
N LEU A 90 -18.38 1.41 8.11
CA LEU A 90 -17.06 1.22 8.66
C LEU A 90 -17.20 0.61 10.05
N GLU A 91 -16.75 -0.63 10.22
CA GLU A 91 -16.70 -1.30 11.52
C GLU A 91 -15.34 -1.07 12.16
N ILE A 92 -15.35 -0.73 13.45
CA ILE A 92 -14.12 -0.47 14.21
C ILE A 92 -14.08 -1.48 15.35
N TYR A 93 -13.03 -2.27 15.41
CA TYR A 93 -12.72 -3.24 16.43
C TYR A 93 -11.66 -2.69 17.36
N LEU A 94 -12.03 -2.59 18.63
CA LEU A 94 -11.22 -2.02 19.69
C LEU A 94 -10.73 -3.14 20.60
N LYS A 95 -9.68 -2.83 21.38
CA LYS A 95 -9.25 -3.66 22.51
C LYS A 95 -10.45 -4.08 23.37
N ASN A 96 -10.36 -5.29 23.94
CA ASN A 96 -11.38 -5.95 24.76
C ASN A 96 -12.60 -6.43 23.99
N GLY A 97 -12.46 -6.61 22.67
CA GLY A 97 -13.52 -7.16 21.82
C GLY A 97 -14.70 -6.20 21.66
N ARG A 98 -14.49 -4.90 21.89
CA ARG A 98 -15.52 -3.89 21.64
C ARG A 98 -15.59 -3.61 20.15
N ARG A 99 -16.80 -3.40 19.65
CA ARG A 99 -17.06 -3.01 18.26
C ARG A 99 -17.90 -1.74 18.23
N THR A 100 -17.47 -0.77 17.44
CA THR A 100 -18.25 0.42 17.09
C THR A 100 -18.48 0.49 15.59
N LEU A 101 -19.40 1.37 15.20
CA LEU A 101 -19.88 1.43 13.85
C LEU A 101 -20.09 2.87 13.39
N ILE A 102 -19.60 3.18 12.20
CA ILE A 102 -19.92 4.41 11.49
C ILE A 102 -20.69 4.04 10.22
N GLU A 103 -21.89 4.58 10.10
CA GLU A 103 -22.70 4.50 8.89
C GLU A 103 -22.61 5.82 8.13
N THR A 104 -22.40 5.75 6.83
CA THR A 104 -22.37 6.91 5.95
C THR A 104 -23.59 6.89 5.03
N GLU A 105 -24.17 8.07 4.81
CA GLU A 105 -25.28 8.24 3.85
C GLU A 105 -24.84 8.09 2.39
N SER A 106 -23.52 8.07 2.16
CA SER A 106 -22.91 8.06 0.83
C SER A 106 -21.69 7.15 0.83
N PRO A 107 -21.30 6.62 -0.35
CA PRO A 107 -20.12 5.78 -0.49
C PRO A 107 -18.88 6.41 0.14
N ILE A 108 -18.18 5.62 0.95
CA ILE A 108 -16.88 6.00 1.49
C ILE A 108 -15.90 6.02 0.32
N LEU A 109 -15.26 7.17 0.11
CA LEU A 109 -14.21 7.37 -0.90
C LEU A 109 -12.83 7.04 -0.33
N ASP A 110 -12.55 7.58 0.87
CA ASP A 110 -11.33 7.30 1.63
C ASP A 110 -11.65 7.41 3.13
N TRP A 111 -10.82 6.74 3.93
CA TRP A 111 -10.92 6.79 5.38
C TRP A 111 -9.57 6.42 5.98
N HIS A 112 -9.19 7.03 7.10
CA HIS A 112 -7.94 6.67 7.77
C HIS A 112 -7.98 7.00 9.26
N PHE A 113 -7.13 6.31 10.02
CA PHE A 113 -6.94 6.63 11.43
C PHE A 113 -6.20 7.94 11.60
N TRP A 114 -6.65 8.72 12.58
CA TRP A 114 -6.03 9.97 13.00
C TRP A 114 -5.73 9.94 14.49
N ASN A 115 -4.78 10.77 14.93
CA ASN A 115 -4.38 10.91 16.33
C ASN A 115 -4.12 9.54 17.03
N ASP A 116 -3.21 8.76 16.44
CA ASP A 116 -2.78 7.43 16.95
C ASP A 116 -3.91 6.38 17.05
N GLY A 117 -4.98 6.51 16.24
CA GLY A 117 -6.10 5.56 16.26
C GLY A 117 -7.27 5.98 17.15
N GLN A 118 -7.14 7.09 17.89
CA GLN A 118 -8.23 7.62 18.71
C GLN A 118 -9.37 8.19 17.86
N GLN A 119 -9.05 8.63 16.64
CA GLN A 119 -10.00 9.25 15.73
C GLN A 119 -9.95 8.58 14.36
N ILE A 120 -11.03 8.73 13.61
CA ILE A 120 -11.13 8.20 12.25
C ILE A 120 -11.75 9.25 11.33
N ALA A 121 -11.01 9.59 10.29
CA ALA A 121 -11.47 10.44 9.22
C ALA A 121 -12.16 9.58 8.17
N VAL A 122 -13.34 10.02 7.72
CA VAL A 122 -14.13 9.34 6.68
C VAL A 122 -14.61 10.38 5.69
N CYS A 123 -14.18 10.26 4.45
CA CYS A 123 -14.60 11.10 3.34
C CYS A 123 -15.57 10.31 2.44
N SER A 124 -16.67 10.96 2.07
CA SER A 124 -17.76 10.34 1.32
C SER A 124 -18.34 11.32 0.31
N ALA A 125 -18.83 10.82 -0.83
CA ALA A 125 -19.47 11.65 -1.84
C ALA A 125 -20.68 10.93 -2.46
N GLN A 126 -21.74 11.68 -2.78
CA GLN A 126 -22.75 11.19 -3.70
C GLN A 126 -22.25 11.34 -5.13
N SER A 127 -22.78 10.53 -6.04
CA SER A 127 -22.39 10.47 -7.46
C SER A 127 -22.45 11.82 -8.21
N GLN A 128 -23.03 12.86 -7.62
CA GLN A 128 -23.12 14.22 -8.18
C GLN A 128 -22.90 15.35 -7.14
N SER A 129 -22.48 15.04 -5.90
CA SER A 129 -22.41 16.04 -4.81
C SER A 129 -20.98 16.43 -4.42
N THR A 130 -20.88 17.53 -3.69
CA THR A 130 -19.68 17.92 -2.95
C THR A 130 -19.28 16.80 -1.98
N GLU A 131 -18.00 16.45 -1.97
CA GLU A 131 -17.42 15.54 -0.99
C GLU A 131 -17.70 16.05 0.43
N THR A 132 -17.81 15.15 1.40
CA THR A 132 -17.95 15.51 2.81
C THR A 132 -17.02 14.61 3.61
N CYS A 133 -16.12 15.26 4.36
CA CYS A 133 -15.20 14.60 5.26
C CYS A 133 -15.65 14.80 6.71
N ARG A 134 -15.71 13.71 7.46
CA ARG A 134 -16.15 13.68 8.85
C ARG A 134 -15.08 13.02 9.70
N LEU A 135 -14.81 13.61 10.85
CA LEU A 135 -13.90 13.09 11.86
C LEU A 135 -14.72 12.53 13.01
N TYR A 136 -14.50 11.27 13.37
CA TYR A 136 -15.20 10.59 14.45
C TYR A 136 -14.23 10.17 15.55
N ASP A 137 -14.74 10.09 16.78
CA ASP A 137 -14.10 9.34 17.85
C ASP A 137 -14.19 7.84 17.56
N ALA A 138 -13.06 7.13 17.52
CA ALA A 138 -13.04 5.72 17.16
C ALA A 138 -13.72 4.84 18.23
N SER A 139 -13.65 5.23 19.49
CA SER A 139 -14.13 4.45 20.64
C SER A 139 -15.65 4.51 20.83
N SER A 140 -16.28 5.59 20.36
CA SER A 140 -17.71 5.84 20.52
C SER A 140 -18.46 6.05 19.19
N ALA A 141 -17.74 6.15 18.06
CA ALA A 141 -18.29 6.56 16.77
C ALA A 141 -19.01 7.93 16.81
N HIS A 142 -18.64 8.79 17.75
CA HIS A 142 -19.24 10.12 17.87
C HIS A 142 -18.62 11.07 16.87
N LEU A 143 -19.43 11.84 16.14
CA LEU A 143 -18.95 12.84 15.20
C LEU A 143 -18.28 14.01 15.95
N ILE A 144 -16.98 14.20 15.73
CA ILE A 144 -16.20 15.29 16.32
C ILE A 144 -16.28 16.53 15.44
N GLN A 145 -16.06 16.37 14.13
CA GLN A 145 -16.01 17.46 13.17
C GLN A 145 -16.54 17.01 11.82
N GLN A 146 -17.18 17.92 11.10
CA GLN A 146 -17.58 17.72 9.71
C GLN A 146 -17.14 18.92 8.89
N ILE A 147 -16.57 18.65 7.72
CA ILE A 147 -16.29 19.66 6.71
C ILE A 147 -16.84 19.21 5.36
N THR A 148 -17.30 20.18 4.60
CA THR A 148 -17.52 20.03 3.17
C THR A 148 -16.30 20.69 2.53
N PRO A 149 -15.34 19.92 1.97
CA PRO A 149 -14.12 20.46 1.39
C PRO A 149 -14.39 21.68 0.50
N PRO A 150 -13.68 22.80 0.71
CA PRO A 150 -13.68 23.88 -0.26
C PRO A 150 -13.04 23.40 -1.56
N LEU A 151 -13.25 24.13 -2.67
CA LEU A 151 -12.55 23.85 -3.93
C LEU A 151 -11.01 23.91 -3.79
N ASP A 152 -10.50 24.59 -2.76
CA ASP A 152 -9.07 24.69 -2.48
C ASP A 152 -8.62 23.64 -1.45
N GLU A 153 -8.02 22.56 -1.94
CA GLU A 153 -7.52 21.44 -1.14
C GLU A 153 -6.48 21.87 -0.08
N GLY A 154 -5.75 22.96 -0.32
CA GLY A 154 -4.73 23.45 0.62
C GLY A 154 -5.29 23.99 1.93
N LEU A 155 -6.59 24.27 1.99
CA LEU A 155 -7.29 24.74 3.18
C LEU A 155 -7.86 23.61 4.04
N LEU A 156 -7.70 22.36 3.62
CA LEU A 156 -8.18 21.22 4.40
C LEU A 156 -7.34 21.07 5.68
N PRO A 157 -7.96 20.71 6.81
CA PRO A 157 -7.20 20.26 7.97
C PRO A 157 -6.48 18.94 7.62
N GLU A 158 -5.34 18.69 8.25
CA GLU A 158 -4.50 17.51 7.95
C GLU A 158 -5.28 16.18 8.02
N TRP A 159 -6.20 16.03 8.98
CA TRP A 159 -7.01 14.81 9.12
C TRP A 159 -7.98 14.57 7.94
N ALA A 160 -8.30 15.60 7.16
CA ALA A 160 -9.19 15.47 6.00
C ALA A 160 -8.43 15.29 4.69
N LYS A 161 -7.09 15.28 4.73
CA LYS A 161 -6.25 15.05 3.56
C LYS A 161 -6.01 13.55 3.41
N SER A 162 -6.05 13.07 2.18
CA SER A 162 -5.58 11.73 1.87
C SER A 162 -4.08 11.59 2.17
N PRO A 163 -3.57 10.38 2.41
CA PRO A 163 -2.14 10.16 2.59
C PRO A 163 -1.27 10.71 1.44
N GLY A 164 -1.79 10.70 0.21
CA GLY A 164 -1.11 11.29 -0.95
C GLY A 164 -1.01 12.82 -0.85
N GLN A 165 -2.09 13.50 -0.46
CA GLN A 165 -2.09 14.95 -0.26
C GLN A 165 -1.14 15.39 0.87
N VAL A 166 -1.08 14.64 1.98
CA VAL A 166 -0.12 14.92 3.06
C VAL A 166 1.32 14.77 2.56
N GLN A 167 1.61 13.76 1.73
CA GLN A 167 2.93 13.60 1.12
C GLN A 167 3.26 14.73 0.14
N ASP A 168 2.30 15.17 -0.67
CA ASP A 168 2.50 16.27 -1.62
C ASP A 168 2.81 17.60 -0.90
N GLU A 169 2.13 17.89 0.21
CA GLU A 169 2.42 19.08 1.03
C GLU A 169 3.75 18.98 1.77
N SER A 170 4.19 17.76 2.09
CA SER A 170 5.50 17.52 2.71
C SER A 170 6.66 17.88 1.77
N VAL A 171 6.40 18.06 0.47
CA VAL A 171 7.40 18.51 -0.50
C VAL A 171 7.68 19.99 -0.23
N PRO A 172 8.85 20.34 0.36
CA PRO A 172 9.10 21.72 0.74
C PRO A 172 9.11 22.61 -0.50
N LEU A 173 8.28 23.65 -0.47
CA LEU A 173 8.04 24.60 -1.56
C LEU A 173 8.60 25.99 -1.20
N SER A 174 9.82 26.02 -0.68
CA SER A 174 10.52 27.29 -0.46
C SER A 174 11.02 27.86 -1.80
N GLU A 175 11.21 29.18 -1.84
CA GLU A 175 11.77 29.84 -3.03
C GLU A 175 13.17 29.31 -3.36
N ALA A 176 14.01 29.11 -2.34
CA ALA A 176 15.35 28.57 -2.50
C ALA A 176 15.34 27.16 -3.14
N LEU A 177 14.45 26.28 -2.67
CA LEU A 177 14.28 24.95 -3.25
C LEU A 177 13.69 24.99 -4.65
N SER A 178 12.76 25.91 -4.91
CA SER A 178 12.21 26.12 -6.25
C SER A 178 13.29 26.56 -7.24
N GLN A 179 14.20 27.45 -6.83
CA GLN A 179 15.35 27.86 -7.62
C GLN A 179 16.32 26.70 -7.86
N GLU A 180 16.61 25.90 -6.82
CA GLU A 180 17.47 24.71 -6.95
C GLU A 180 16.87 23.67 -7.89
N ARG A 181 15.59 23.34 -7.75
CA ARG A 181 14.85 22.43 -8.65
C ARG A 181 14.84 22.94 -10.08
N THR A 182 14.64 24.24 -10.28
CA THR A 182 14.69 24.86 -11.62
C THR A 182 16.08 24.72 -12.24
N LYS A 183 17.15 24.97 -11.45
CA LYS A 183 18.54 24.76 -11.90
C LYS A 183 18.83 23.30 -12.23
N TRP A 184 18.33 22.37 -11.41
CA TRP A 184 18.46 20.94 -11.65
C TRP A 184 17.72 20.52 -12.93
N ILE A 185 16.46 20.92 -13.13
CA ILE A 185 15.71 20.66 -14.36
C ILE A 185 16.45 21.22 -15.58
N ALA A 186 16.96 22.46 -15.50
CA ALA A 186 17.74 23.04 -16.59
C ALA A 186 19.01 22.23 -16.91
N LYS A 187 19.69 21.69 -15.88
CA LYS A 187 20.84 20.79 -16.06
C LYS A 187 20.42 19.48 -16.74
N VAL A 188 19.33 18.87 -16.31
CA VAL A 188 18.78 17.63 -16.89
C VAL A 188 18.39 17.86 -18.35
N LEU A 189 17.66 18.92 -18.67
CA LEU A 189 17.29 19.27 -20.04
C LEU A 189 18.51 19.46 -20.94
N ARG A 190 19.60 20.06 -20.42
CA ARG A 190 20.88 20.17 -21.17
C ARG A 190 21.53 18.81 -21.38
N GLN A 191 21.49 17.90 -20.40
CA GLN A 191 22.03 16.54 -20.55
C GLN A 191 21.25 15.74 -21.59
N ILE A 192 19.91 15.73 -21.49
CA ILE A 192 19.02 15.08 -22.45
C ILE A 192 19.25 15.68 -23.85
N GLY A 193 19.37 17.00 -23.94
CA GLY A 193 19.62 17.71 -25.18
C GLY A 193 20.94 17.36 -25.88
N LYS A 194 21.89 16.68 -25.21
CA LYS A 194 23.12 16.17 -25.84
C LYS A 194 22.88 14.90 -26.66
N ILE A 195 21.80 14.17 -26.38
CA ILE A 195 21.41 13.00 -27.17
C ILE A 195 20.72 13.49 -28.44
N LYS A 196 21.26 13.10 -29.59
CA LYS A 196 20.81 13.55 -30.92
C LYS A 196 20.59 12.37 -31.85
N PRO A 197 19.72 12.54 -32.87
CA PRO A 197 19.69 11.62 -34.01
C PRO A 197 21.09 11.40 -34.59
N GLY A 198 21.39 10.17 -35.00
CA GLY A 198 22.71 9.74 -35.47
C GLY A 198 23.64 9.16 -34.39
N MET A 199 23.34 9.36 -33.11
CA MET A 199 24.06 8.70 -32.01
C MET A 199 23.62 7.25 -31.84
N LYS A 200 24.41 6.44 -31.13
CA LYS A 200 24.11 5.03 -30.92
C LYS A 200 23.22 4.80 -29.70
N ARG A 201 22.53 3.66 -29.66
CA ARG A 201 21.80 3.17 -28.48
C ARG A 201 22.70 3.10 -27.24
N GLU A 202 23.95 2.67 -27.40
CA GLU A 202 24.92 2.63 -26.30
C GLU A 202 25.16 3.99 -25.63
N ASP A 203 25.01 5.10 -26.36
CA ASP A 203 25.13 6.44 -25.81
C ASP A 203 23.86 6.89 -25.08
N LEU A 204 22.69 6.51 -25.60
CA LEU A 204 21.40 6.77 -24.96
C LEU A 204 21.33 6.11 -23.58
N VAL A 205 21.69 4.82 -23.51
CA VAL A 205 21.56 4.04 -22.26
C VAL A 205 22.51 4.51 -21.16
N LYS A 206 23.47 5.41 -21.43
CA LYS A 206 24.28 6.05 -20.38
C LYS A 206 23.49 7.09 -19.59
N VAL A 207 22.50 7.72 -20.23
CA VAL A 207 21.68 8.81 -19.65
C VAL A 207 20.29 8.30 -19.27
N PHE A 208 19.76 7.36 -20.04
CA PHE A 208 18.44 6.79 -19.85
C PHE A 208 18.49 5.30 -19.49
N SER A 209 17.37 4.80 -18.98
CA SER A 209 17.08 3.37 -18.82
C SER A 209 15.84 3.02 -19.63
N ALA A 210 15.72 1.77 -20.07
CA ALA A 210 14.52 1.28 -20.73
C ALA A 210 13.32 1.33 -19.75
N GLU A 211 12.17 1.82 -20.20
CA GLU A 211 10.91 1.60 -19.48
C GLU A 211 10.45 0.15 -19.67
N GLY A 212 9.75 -0.38 -18.65
CA GLY A 212 9.02 -1.65 -18.74
C GLY A 212 7.92 -1.63 -19.81
N GLY A 213 7.33 -2.79 -20.06
CA GLY A 213 6.22 -2.97 -20.99
C GLY A 213 6.60 -3.33 -22.44
N LEU A 214 5.58 -3.39 -23.29
CA LEU A 214 5.69 -3.88 -24.66
C LEU A 214 6.52 -2.92 -25.52
N SER A 215 7.67 -3.40 -25.97
CA SER A 215 8.61 -2.63 -26.78
C SER A 215 9.17 -3.51 -27.91
N ASN A 216 9.61 -2.88 -28.98
CA ASN A 216 10.33 -3.55 -30.06
C ASN A 216 11.68 -2.85 -30.27
N ARG A 217 12.61 -3.51 -30.98
CA ARG A 217 13.95 -2.95 -31.23
C ARG A 217 13.90 -1.54 -31.81
N PHE A 218 12.95 -1.24 -32.68
CA PHE A 218 12.93 0.02 -33.44
C PHE A 218 12.21 1.17 -32.75
N GLN A 219 11.43 0.91 -31.70
CA GLN A 219 10.68 1.94 -30.99
C GLN A 219 10.50 1.57 -29.53
N ARG A 220 10.95 2.46 -28.64
CA ARG A 220 10.88 2.25 -27.19
C ARG A 220 10.81 3.56 -26.41
N THR A 221 10.14 3.50 -25.26
CA THR A 221 10.16 4.56 -24.25
C THR A 221 11.33 4.37 -23.31
N TYR A 222 12.06 5.46 -23.06
CA TYR A 222 13.20 5.51 -22.17
C TYR A 222 12.95 6.53 -21.06
N VAL A 223 13.36 6.18 -19.85
CA VAL A 223 13.21 7.02 -18.65
C VAL A 223 14.56 7.55 -18.18
N TYR A 224 14.61 8.80 -17.71
CA TYR A 224 15.83 9.41 -17.23
C TYR A 224 16.29 8.72 -15.93
N ARG A 225 17.57 8.36 -15.84
CA ARG A 225 18.10 7.51 -14.76
C ARG A 225 17.91 8.09 -13.36
N GLU A 226 18.03 9.41 -13.18
CA GLU A 226 17.88 10.05 -11.87
C GLU A 226 16.42 10.40 -11.55
N CYS A 227 15.52 10.36 -12.54
CA CYS A 227 14.11 10.67 -12.35
C CYS A 227 13.26 9.93 -13.41
N PRO A 228 12.73 8.74 -13.07
CA PRO A 228 11.98 7.92 -14.02
C PRO A 228 10.69 8.55 -14.56
N TYR A 229 10.24 9.66 -13.97
CA TYR A 229 9.11 10.44 -14.48
C TYR A 229 9.42 11.27 -15.73
N ILE A 230 10.71 11.52 -16.03
CA ILE A 230 11.13 12.21 -17.25
C ILE A 230 11.38 11.17 -18.32
N LYS A 231 10.60 11.25 -19.41
CA LYS A 231 10.60 10.23 -20.46
C LYS A 231 10.90 10.81 -21.84
N VAL A 232 11.40 9.95 -22.72
CA VAL A 232 11.56 10.20 -24.14
C VAL A 232 11.13 8.98 -24.95
N ASN A 233 10.50 9.22 -26.10
CA ASN A 233 10.24 8.19 -27.09
C ASN A 233 11.36 8.20 -28.12
N VAL A 234 11.96 7.03 -28.37
CA VAL A 234 13.10 6.89 -29.27
C VAL A 234 12.76 5.90 -30.37
N ARG A 235 13.07 6.27 -31.61
CA ARG A 235 13.11 5.36 -32.76
C ARG A 235 14.54 5.06 -33.16
N PHE A 236 14.78 3.81 -33.57
CA PHE A 236 16.10 3.36 -34.01
C PHE A 236 16.05 2.81 -35.43
N THR A 237 17.18 2.95 -36.13
CA THR A 237 17.52 2.17 -37.33
C THR A 237 18.60 1.15 -36.99
N ALA A 238 18.51 -0.05 -37.58
CA ALA A 238 19.50 -1.09 -37.35
C ALA A 238 20.85 -0.71 -37.95
N ALA A 239 21.94 -0.92 -37.19
CA ALA A 239 23.30 -0.66 -37.68
C ALA A 239 23.79 -1.70 -38.70
N SER A 240 23.16 -2.87 -38.75
CA SER A 240 23.43 -3.92 -39.71
C SER A 240 22.12 -4.44 -40.31
N ASN A 241 22.17 -5.00 -41.52
CA ASN A 241 21.02 -5.58 -42.23
C ASN A 241 20.50 -6.88 -41.58
N GLN A 242 20.72 -7.10 -40.28
CA GLN A 242 20.15 -8.25 -39.57
C GLN A 242 18.72 -7.94 -39.11
N GLU A 243 17.76 -8.59 -39.77
CA GLU A 243 16.31 -8.51 -39.54
C GLU A 243 15.83 -9.10 -38.19
N ASN A 244 16.70 -9.22 -37.18
CA ASN A 244 16.25 -9.64 -35.85
C ASN A 244 15.58 -8.46 -35.13
N ALA A 245 14.26 -8.36 -35.28
CA ALA A 245 13.42 -7.30 -34.69
C ALA A 245 13.29 -7.41 -33.15
N LEU A 246 13.70 -8.53 -32.54
CA LEU A 246 13.60 -8.77 -31.10
C LEU A 246 14.93 -8.53 -30.35
N GLY A 247 16.07 -8.60 -31.04
CA GLY A 247 17.38 -8.38 -30.44
C GLY A 247 17.83 -6.93 -30.53
N GLU A 248 17.83 -6.21 -29.40
CA GLU A 248 18.40 -4.85 -29.35
C GLU A 248 19.91 -4.88 -29.58
N ASP A 249 20.43 -4.04 -30.47
CA ASP A 249 21.87 -3.89 -30.72
C ASP A 249 22.36 -2.56 -30.12
N PRO A 250 23.43 -2.56 -29.29
CA PRO A 250 24.03 -1.33 -28.77
C PRO A 250 24.46 -0.35 -29.87
N ASN A 251 24.75 -0.83 -31.08
CA ASN A 251 25.14 -0.01 -32.23
C ASN A 251 23.95 0.58 -33.00
N ASP A 252 22.71 0.18 -32.70
CA ASP A 252 21.52 0.76 -33.33
C ASP A 252 21.57 2.30 -33.28
N ILE A 253 21.21 2.93 -34.39
CA ILE A 253 21.34 4.38 -34.55
C ILE A 253 20.02 5.03 -34.19
N ILE A 254 20.06 6.09 -33.37
CA ILE A 254 18.90 6.90 -33.05
C ILE A 254 18.44 7.60 -34.33
N GLU A 255 17.28 7.21 -34.82
CA GLU A 255 16.63 7.86 -35.96
C GLU A 255 15.92 9.14 -35.48
N SER A 256 15.20 9.04 -34.38
CA SER A 256 14.50 10.17 -33.78
C SER A 256 14.36 10.01 -32.27
N ILE A 257 14.30 11.14 -31.58
CA ILE A 257 14.08 11.25 -30.14
C ILE A 257 13.08 12.37 -29.90
N SER A 258 12.06 12.12 -29.09
CA SER A 258 11.05 13.13 -28.74
C SER A 258 11.64 14.22 -27.85
N GLN A 259 10.91 15.33 -27.70
CA GLN A 259 11.12 16.21 -26.56
C GLN A 259 10.87 15.42 -25.25
N PRO A 260 11.60 15.73 -24.16
CA PRO A 260 11.35 15.12 -22.88
C PRO A 260 9.97 15.54 -22.35
N TYR A 261 9.24 14.60 -21.76
CA TYR A 261 7.93 14.83 -21.17
C TYR A 261 7.81 14.16 -19.80
N LEU A 262 6.85 14.61 -18.99
CA LEU A 262 6.55 14.03 -17.69
C LEU A 262 5.42 13.03 -17.80
N ALA A 263 5.60 11.84 -17.21
CA ALA A 263 4.55 10.84 -17.07
C ALA A 263 4.84 9.92 -15.88
N TRP A 264 3.79 9.38 -15.27
CA TRP A 264 3.91 8.37 -14.21
C TRP A 264 4.68 7.14 -14.71
N CYS A 265 5.45 6.51 -13.82
CA CYS A 265 6.16 5.28 -14.14
C CYS A 265 5.16 4.17 -14.46
N ILE A 266 5.41 3.42 -15.53
CA ILE A 266 4.71 2.17 -15.79
C ILE A 266 5.52 1.08 -15.08
N VAL A 267 4.94 0.49 -14.03
CA VAL A 267 5.51 -0.66 -13.33
C VAL A 267 4.91 -1.92 -13.95
N ASP A 268 5.77 -2.85 -14.36
CA ASP A 268 5.38 -4.19 -14.81
C ASP A 268 5.04 -5.11 -13.63
#